data_AF-A0A0Q4B6K5-F1
#
_entry.id   AF-A0A0Q4B6K5-F1
#
_cell.length_a   1.000
_cell.length_b   1.000
_cell.length_c   1.000
_cell.angle_alpha   90.00
_cell.angle_beta   90.00
_cell.angle_gamma   90.00
#
_symmetry.space_group_name_H-M   'P 1'
#
loop_
_entity.id
_entity.type
_entity.pdbx_description
1 polymer ?
#
loop_
_entity_poly.entity_id
_entity_poly.type
_entity_poly.pdbx_seq_one_letter_code
_entity_poly.pdbx_strand_id
1 'polypeptide(L)'
;MWKALGMETVPVAIGDVWQERLIELSKRRKGAPRFRKLMGQADFRYFHDAIRDVHTFFFRFDPATPMEDLEFLRDYILELHELSEDPVVSFADVPQKFTVVLTADEEVDDHKKRNAWWENEESEETQSI
;
A
#
# COMPACT_ATOMS: atom_id res chain seq x y z
N MET A 1 -18.57 4.77 16.12
CA MET A 1 -17.34 4.01 16.45
C MET A 1 -16.67 3.59 15.16
N TRP A 2 -15.33 3.55 15.12
CA TRP A 2 -14.58 3.13 13.93
C TRP A 2 -14.51 1.61 13.83
N LYS A 3 -14.61 1.08 12.62
CA LYS A 3 -14.43 -0.34 12.31
C LYS A 3 -13.61 -0.50 11.04
N ALA A 4 -12.81 -1.57 10.97
CA ALA A 4 -12.18 -2.04 9.75
C ALA A 4 -12.54 -3.51 9.51
N LEU A 5 -13.20 -3.83 8.39
CA LEU A 5 -13.70 -5.17 8.08
C LEU A 5 -14.48 -5.79 9.28
N GLY A 6 -15.37 -4.99 9.86
CA GLY A 6 -16.25 -5.36 10.98
C GLY A 6 -15.61 -5.31 12.37
N MET A 7 -14.28 -5.23 12.46
CA MET A 7 -13.58 -5.18 13.74
C MET A 7 -13.46 -3.75 14.26
N GLU A 8 -13.91 -3.54 15.50
CA GLU A 8 -13.82 -2.24 16.17
C GLU A 8 -12.36 -1.80 16.33
N THR A 9 -12.11 -0.51 16.10
CA THR A 9 -10.76 0.05 16.15
C THR A 9 -10.79 1.55 16.49
N VAL A 10 -9.61 2.15 16.58
CA VAL A 10 -9.39 3.59 16.67
C VAL A 10 -8.74 4.10 15.37
N PRO A 11 -8.91 5.37 14.99
CA PRO A 11 -8.44 5.88 13.69
C PRO A 11 -6.98 5.56 13.36
N VAL A 12 -6.11 5.65 14.36
CA VAL A 12 -4.66 5.43 14.22
C VAL A 12 -4.28 3.97 13.99
N ALA A 13 -5.17 3.02 14.33
CA ALA A 13 -4.93 1.58 14.24
C ALA A 13 -5.72 0.92 13.10
N ILE A 14 -6.42 1.69 12.26
CA ILE A 14 -7.21 1.16 11.14
C ILE A 14 -6.34 0.33 10.18
N GLY A 15 -5.14 0.82 9.86
CA GLY A 15 -4.20 0.10 9.00
C GLY A 15 -3.86 -1.30 9.51
N ASP A 16 -3.44 -1.38 10.77
CA ASP A 16 -3.02 -2.63 11.41
C ASP A 16 -4.19 -3.60 11.55
N VAL A 17 -5.35 -3.12 12.02
CA VAL A 17 -6.56 -3.94 12.15
C VAL A 17 -7.02 -4.46 10.79
N TRP A 18 -6.97 -3.63 9.75
CA TRP A 18 -7.32 -4.05 8.40
C TRP A 18 -6.39 -5.18 7.90
N GLN A 19 -5.08 -5.06 8.09
CA GLN A 19 -4.14 -6.13 7.73
C GLN A 19 -4.41 -7.41 8.51
N GLU A 20 -4.61 -7.31 9.83
CA GLU A 20 -4.91 -8.48 10.68
C GLU A 20 -6.17 -9.20 10.20
N ARG A 21 -7.22 -8.43 9.87
CA ARG A 21 -8.48 -8.96 9.34
C ARG A 21 -8.30 -9.63 7.98
N LEU A 22 -7.52 -9.05 7.06
CA LEU A 22 -7.20 -9.73 5.80
C LEU A 22 -6.46 -11.06 6.02
N ILE A 23 -5.48 -11.08 6.93
CA ILE A 23 -4.75 -12.31 7.28
C ILE A 23 -5.71 -13.35 7.88
N GLU A 24 -6.65 -12.93 8.73
CA GLU A 24 -7.65 -13.81 9.31
C GLU A 24 -8.58 -14.41 8.23
N LEU A 25 -9.14 -13.57 7.36
CA LEU A 25 -10.02 -13.98 6.26
C LEU A 25 -9.30 -14.91 5.26
N SER A 26 -7.98 -14.75 5.09
CA SER A 26 -7.18 -15.62 4.22
C SER A 26 -7.02 -17.07 4.74
N LYS A 27 -7.22 -17.35 6.03
CA LYS A 27 -6.81 -18.62 6.70
C LYS A 27 -7.25 -19.90 6.00
N ARG A 28 -8.42 -19.91 5.38
CA ARG A 28 -9.04 -21.11 4.78
C ARG A 28 -9.06 -21.09 3.26
N ARG A 29 -8.36 -20.14 2.63
CA ARG A 29 -8.41 -19.89 1.19
C ARG A 29 -7.18 -20.46 0.48
N LYS A 30 -7.35 -20.89 -0.77
CA LYS A 30 -6.24 -21.26 -1.65
C LYS A 30 -5.33 -20.03 -1.82
N GLY A 31 -4.02 -20.22 -1.99
CA GLY A 31 -3.08 -19.11 -2.16
C GLY A 31 -2.72 -18.35 -0.89
N ALA A 32 -3.32 -18.66 0.27
CA ALA A 32 -3.05 -17.97 1.53
C ALA A 32 -1.55 -17.95 1.95
N PRO A 33 -0.74 -19.01 1.72
CA PRO A 33 0.69 -18.93 1.97
C PRO A 33 1.41 -17.89 1.09
N ARG A 34 1.06 -17.79 -0.21
CA ARG A 34 1.62 -16.78 -1.13
C ARG A 34 1.21 -15.38 -0.70
N PHE A 35 -0.08 -15.20 -0.38
CA PHE A 35 -0.61 -13.93 0.12
C PHE A 35 0.13 -13.45 1.38
N ARG A 36 0.27 -14.30 2.41
CA ARG A 36 0.98 -13.92 3.64
C ARG A 36 2.44 -13.58 3.40
N LYS A 37 3.10 -14.30 2.50
CA LYS A 37 4.49 -14.00 2.14
C LYS A 37 4.59 -12.60 1.53
N LEU A 38 3.73 -12.26 0.56
CA LEU A 38 3.72 -10.94 -0.08
C LEU A 38 3.38 -9.83 0.91
N MET A 39 2.36 -10.03 1.75
CA MET A 39 2.01 -9.08 2.81
C MET A 39 3.19 -8.78 3.75
N GLY A 40 4.01 -9.80 4.07
CA GLY A 40 5.20 -9.64 4.91
C GLY A 40 6.43 -9.06 4.21
N GLN A 41 6.44 -8.99 2.88
CA GLN A 41 7.52 -8.37 2.10
C GLN A 41 7.30 -6.88 1.86
N ALA A 42 6.07 -6.41 2.00
CA ALA A 42 5.72 -5.02 1.73
C ALA A 42 6.11 -4.08 2.89
N ASP A 43 6.63 -2.90 2.55
CA ASP A 43 6.56 -1.74 3.45
C ASP A 43 5.13 -1.18 3.39
N PHE A 44 4.32 -1.58 4.37
CA PHE A 44 2.93 -1.18 4.48
C PHE A 44 2.79 0.10 5.29
N ARG A 45 2.00 1.03 4.77
CA ARG A 45 1.63 2.27 5.45
C ARG A 45 0.14 2.52 5.32
N TYR A 46 -0.41 3.16 6.34
CA TYR A 46 -1.78 3.62 6.35
C TYR A 46 -1.82 5.11 6.68
N PHE A 47 -2.67 5.84 5.97
CA PHE A 47 -2.98 7.23 6.28
C PHE A 47 -4.41 7.58 5.88
N HIS A 48 -5.01 8.50 6.63
CA HIS A 48 -6.34 9.06 6.36
C HIS A 48 -6.17 10.50 5.89
N ASP A 49 -6.53 10.78 4.65
CA ASP A 49 -6.61 12.15 4.12
C ASP A 49 -7.93 12.76 4.63
N ALA A 50 -7.85 13.53 5.71
CA ALA A 50 -9.02 14.16 6.33
C ALA A 50 -9.68 15.25 5.48
N ILE A 51 -8.98 15.79 4.46
CA ILE A 51 -9.55 16.81 3.56
C ILE A 51 -10.43 16.14 2.51
N ARG A 52 -9.95 15.03 1.93
CA ARG A 52 -10.70 14.26 0.93
C ARG A 52 -11.61 13.19 1.52
N ASP A 53 -11.42 12.92 2.81
CA ASP A 53 -12.04 11.85 3.58
C ASP A 53 -11.85 10.48 2.92
N VAL A 54 -10.58 10.12 2.70
CA VAL A 54 -10.18 8.85 2.06
C VAL A 54 -9.11 8.15 2.90
N HIS A 55 -9.38 6.87 3.20
CA HIS A 55 -8.42 5.96 3.84
C HIS A 55 -7.51 5.33 2.79
N THR A 56 -6.20 5.51 2.91
CA THR A 56 -5.23 4.94 1.96
C THR A 56 -4.45 3.82 2.63
N PHE A 57 -4.50 2.64 2.03
CA PHE A 57 -3.69 1.48 2.38
C PHE A 57 -2.59 1.35 1.32
N PHE A 58 -1.35 1.65 1.69
CA PHE A 58 -0.23 1.77 0.76
C PHE A 58 0.74 0.62 0.98
N PHE A 59 0.99 -0.17 -0.05
CA PHE A 59 2.00 -1.22 -0.05
C PHE A 59 3.10 -0.85 -1.03
N ARG A 60 4.32 -0.75 -0.50
CA ARG A 60 5.53 -0.60 -1.29
C ARG A 60 6.32 -1.90 -1.30
N PHE A 61 6.68 -2.35 -2.48
CA PHE A 61 7.46 -3.54 -2.72
C PHE A 61 8.85 -3.19 -3.26
N ASP A 62 9.74 -4.17 -3.23
CA ASP A 62 11.02 -4.09 -3.93
C ASP A 62 10.78 -3.99 -5.45
N PRO A 63 11.53 -3.15 -6.20
CA PRO A 63 11.39 -3.03 -7.65
C PRO A 63 11.61 -4.32 -8.44
N ALA A 64 12.33 -5.30 -7.88
CA ALA A 64 12.48 -6.62 -8.46
C ALA A 64 11.25 -7.52 -8.27
N THR A 65 10.23 -7.06 -7.53
CA THR A 65 8.99 -7.81 -7.31
C THR A 65 8.25 -7.98 -8.65
N PRO A 66 7.97 -9.23 -9.07
CA PRO A 66 7.28 -9.48 -10.34
C PRO A 66 5.88 -8.85 -10.37
N MET A 67 5.48 -8.32 -11.54
CA MET A 67 4.13 -7.78 -11.72
C MET A 67 3.04 -8.82 -11.40
N GLU A 68 3.26 -10.10 -11.74
CA GLU A 68 2.32 -11.19 -11.43
C GLU A 68 2.04 -11.31 -9.92
N ASP A 69 3.03 -11.04 -9.07
CA ASP A 69 2.85 -11.07 -7.61
C ASP A 69 1.99 -9.89 -7.12
N LEU A 70 2.16 -8.70 -7.73
CA LEU A 70 1.34 -7.53 -7.44
C LEU A 70 -0.11 -7.74 -7.90
N GLU A 71 -0.30 -8.30 -9.10
CA GLU A 71 -1.62 -8.64 -9.64
C GLU A 71 -2.31 -9.71 -8.79
N PHE A 72 -1.58 -10.77 -8.42
CA PHE A 72 -2.08 -11.78 -7.49
C PHE A 72 -2.52 -11.14 -6.17
N LEU A 73 -1.71 -10.26 -5.59
CA LEU A 73 -2.05 -9.60 -4.33
C LEU A 73 -3.28 -8.71 -4.47
N ARG A 74 -3.38 -7.92 -5.54
CA ARG A 74 -4.55 -7.09 -5.86
C ARG A 74 -5.81 -7.93 -5.88
N ASP A 75 -5.82 -8.98 -6.69
CA ASP A 75 -6.99 -9.83 -6.88
C ASP A 75 -7.37 -10.56 -5.59
N TYR A 76 -6.37 -10.98 -4.82
CA TYR A 76 -6.59 -11.61 -3.53
C TYR A 76 -7.23 -10.67 -2.50
N ILE A 77 -6.76 -9.41 -2.40
CA ILE A 77 -7.33 -8.42 -1.49
C ILE A 77 -8.77 -8.11 -1.89
N LEU A 78 -9.04 -7.95 -3.18
CA LEU A 78 -10.40 -7.74 -3.71
C LEU A 78 -11.32 -8.91 -3.35
N GLU A 79 -10.88 -10.16 -3.54
CA GLU A 79 -11.65 -11.33 -3.13
C GLU A 79 -11.98 -11.29 -1.63
N LEU A 80 -10.99 -10.96 -0.78
CA LEU A 80 -11.21 -10.87 0.66
C LEU A 80 -12.18 -9.74 1.06
N HIS A 81 -12.18 -8.61 0.34
CA HIS A 81 -13.14 -7.53 0.57
C HIS A 81 -14.54 -7.93 0.15
N GLU A 82 -14.72 -8.58 -1.00
CA GLU A 82 -16.02 -9.06 -1.48
C GLU A 82 -16.65 -10.12 -0.57
N LEU A 83 -15.81 -10.90 0.12
CA LEU A 83 -16.24 -11.91 1.07
C LEU A 83 -16.62 -11.35 2.45
N SER A 84 -16.23 -10.12 2.75
CA SER A 84 -16.60 -9.44 3.99
C SER A 84 -18.00 -8.84 3.86
N GLU A 85 -18.91 -9.21 4.76
CA GLU A 85 -20.22 -8.55 4.84
C GLU A 85 -20.11 -7.10 5.34
N ASP A 86 -19.02 -6.81 6.08
CA ASP A 86 -18.73 -5.50 6.62
C ASP A 86 -17.91 -4.63 5.63
N PRO A 87 -18.14 -3.30 5.61
CA PRO A 87 -17.31 -2.36 4.86
C PRO A 87 -15.84 -2.43 5.26
N VAL A 88 -14.96 -2.11 4.30
CA VAL A 88 -13.51 -2.07 4.52
C VAL A 88 -13.14 -1.11 5.64
N VAL A 89 -13.71 0.10 5.64
CA VAL A 89 -13.67 1.03 6.77
C VAL A 89 -15.08 1.60 6.99
N SER A 90 -15.51 1.70 8.24
CA SER A 90 -16.75 2.39 8.61
C SER A 90 -16.58 3.23 9.88
N PHE A 91 -17.36 4.31 9.96
CA PHE A 91 -17.48 5.12 11.16
C PHE A 91 -18.96 5.29 11.51
N ALA A 92 -19.33 4.87 12.72
CA ALA A 92 -20.73 4.87 13.18
C ALA A 92 -21.66 4.18 12.16
N ASP A 93 -21.20 3.02 11.66
CA ASP A 93 -21.89 2.17 10.68
C ASP A 93 -22.12 2.83 9.30
N VAL A 94 -21.48 3.98 9.05
CA VAL A 94 -21.43 4.60 7.73
C VAL A 94 -20.14 4.16 7.01
N PRO A 95 -20.22 3.53 5.83
CA PRO A 95 -19.05 3.18 5.02
C PRO A 95 -18.22 4.41 4.66
N GLN A 96 -16.90 4.30 4.76
CA GLN A 96 -15.95 5.35 4.41
C GLN A 96 -15.28 5.04 3.08
N LYS A 97 -14.78 6.07 2.39
CA LYS A 97 -14.02 5.89 1.15
C LYS A 97 -12.63 5.37 1.47
N PHE A 98 -12.13 4.46 0.63
CA PHE A 98 -10.78 3.96 0.75
C PHE A 98 -10.14 3.73 -0.61
N THR A 99 -8.82 3.60 -0.60
CA THR A 99 -8.03 3.15 -1.73
C THR A 99 -6.93 2.22 -1.26
N VAL A 100 -6.59 1.23 -2.08
CA VAL A 100 -5.44 0.36 -1.88
C VAL A 100 -4.47 0.64 -3.01
N VAL A 101 -3.25 1.01 -2.65
CA VAL A 101 -2.18 1.33 -3.61
C VAL A 101 -1.10 0.27 -3.46
N LEU A 102 -0.77 -0.38 -4.57
CA LEU A 102 0.35 -1.32 -4.68
C LEU A 102 1.37 -0.69 -5.62
N THR A 103 2.62 -0.56 -5.18
CA THR A 103 3.71 -0.07 -6.04
C THR A 103 4.99 -0.84 -5.77
N ALA A 104 5.76 -1.06 -6.83
CA ALA A 104 7.14 -1.52 -6.77
C ALA A 104 8.09 -0.48 -7.39
N ASP A 105 7.60 0.73 -7.69
CA ASP A 105 8.43 1.75 -8.33
C ASP A 105 9.50 2.28 -7.36
N GLU A 106 10.70 2.51 -7.88
CA GLU A 106 11.66 3.35 -7.19
C GLU A 106 11.13 4.78 -7.17
N GLU A 107 11.07 5.37 -5.98
CA GLU A 107 10.95 6.83 -5.86
C GLU A 107 12.13 7.44 -6.59
N VAL A 108 11.88 7.98 -7.78
CA VAL A 108 12.86 8.78 -8.48
C VAL A 108 12.99 10.07 -7.71
N ASP A 109 14.07 10.20 -6.94
CA ASP A 109 14.47 11.48 -6.37
C ASP A 109 14.95 12.40 -7.51
N ASP A 110 13.99 13.11 -8.12
CA ASP A 110 14.25 14.10 -9.17
C ASP A 110 15.17 15.25 -8.70
N HIS A 111 15.31 15.44 -7.38
CA HIS A 111 16.26 16.41 -6.84
C HIS A 111 17.71 15.90 -6.96
N LYS A 112 17.97 14.61 -6.73
CA LYS A 112 19.29 14.01 -7.00
C LYS A 112 19.64 14.01 -8.48
N LYS A 113 18.67 13.73 -9.36
CA LYS A 113 18.89 13.78 -10.82
C LYS A 113 19.29 15.16 -11.33
N ARG A 114 18.70 16.24 -10.78
CA ARG A 114 19.11 17.61 -11.11
C ARG A 114 20.51 17.93 -10.64
N ASN A 115 20.90 17.56 -9.42
CA ASN A 115 22.25 17.88 -8.92
C ASN A 115 23.35 17.13 -9.69
N ALA A 116 23.10 15.89 -10.12
CA ALA A 116 24.03 15.13 -10.97
C ALA A 116 24.19 15.75 -12.38
N TRP A 117 23.24 16.56 -12.85
CA TRP A 117 23.35 17.29 -14.11
C TRP A 117 24.30 18.49 -13.98
N TRP A 118 24.23 19.24 -12.86
CA TRP A 118 25.12 20.36 -12.57
C TRP A 118 26.59 19.93 -12.35
N GLU A 119 26.83 18.80 -11.66
CA GLU A 119 28.20 18.30 -11.45
C GLU A 119 28.88 17.82 -12.74
N ASN A 120 28.11 17.37 -13.73
CA ASN A 120 28.66 16.96 -15.03
C ASN A 120 28.97 18.15 -15.94
N GLU A 121 28.18 19.23 -15.93
CA GLU A 121 28.47 20.44 -16.72
C GLU A 121 29.75 21.17 -16.24
N GLU A 122 29.99 21.28 -14.92
CA GLU A 122 31.23 21.89 -14.40
C GLU A 122 32.50 21.11 -14.79
N SER A 123 32.37 19.80 -15.04
CA SER A 123 33.47 18.94 -15.45
C SER A 123 33.77 18.98 -16.96
N GLU A 124 32.78 19.33 -17.80
CA GLU A 124 32.96 19.46 -19.25
C GLU A 124 33.50 20.85 -19.65
N GLU A 125 33.13 21.92 -18.94
CA GLU A 125 33.63 23.27 -19.24
C GLU A 125 35.10 23.50 -18.84
N THR A 126 35.65 22.69 -17.94
CA THR A 126 37.05 22.82 -17.49
C THR A 126 38.07 22.08 -18.36
N GLN A 127 37.65 21.33 -19.39
CA GLN A 127 38.55 20.56 -20.26
C GLN A 127 38.73 21.11 -21.69
N SER A 128 38.11 22.24 -22.05
CA SER A 128 38.37 22.88 -23.35
C SER A 128 39.36 24.05 -23.19
N ILE A 129 40.66 23.74 -23.32
CA ILE A 129 41.76 24.70 -23.54
C ILE A 129 41.76 25.14 -25.01
#